data_AF-A0A8S3EYI5-F1
#
_entry.id   AF-A0A8S3EYI5-F1
#
_cell.length_a   1.000
_cell.length_b   1.000
_cell.length_c   1.000
_cell.angle_alpha   90.00
_cell.angle_beta   90.00
_cell.angle_gamma   90.00
#
_symmetry.space_group_name_H-M   'P 1'
#
loop_
_entity.id
_entity.type
_entity.pdbx_description
1 polymer ?
#
loop_
_entity_poly.entity_id
_entity_poly.type
_entity_poly.pdbx_seq_one_letter_code
_entity_poly.pdbx_strand_id
1 'polypeptide(L)'
;MYTIQRILLFCSVWYCTDGSGVENTSTRKLRARDLGIPFDGTPGKYNAITDVDNVQVGFRTIIEGDSIRTGVTAIFPRGSNIPATEQRCFAN
;
A
#
# COMPACT_ATOMS: atom_id res chain seq x y z
N MET A 1 -53.66 -9.25 -27.19
CA MET A 1 -54.16 -7.95 -27.65
C MET A 1 -54.49 -7.13 -26.41
N TYR A 2 -53.54 -6.27 -26.00
CA TYR A 2 -53.57 -5.06 -25.13
C TYR A 2 -54.37 -5.07 -23.80
N THR A 3 -53.94 -4.52 -22.66
CA THR A 3 -52.98 -3.43 -22.38
C THR A 3 -52.71 -3.42 -20.86
N ILE A 4 -51.46 -3.47 -20.39
CA ILE A 4 -50.71 -2.32 -19.83
C ILE A 4 -51.48 -1.55 -18.73
N GLN A 5 -51.23 -1.82 -17.44
CA GLN A 5 -51.25 -0.78 -16.40
C GLN A 5 -50.45 -1.19 -15.15
N ARG A 6 -49.13 -1.01 -15.25
CA ARG A 6 -48.20 -0.47 -14.24
C ARG A 6 -48.77 -0.25 -12.83
N ILE A 7 -48.24 -1.00 -11.85
CA ILE A 7 -47.77 -0.48 -10.54
C ILE A 7 -46.52 -1.29 -10.17
N LEU A 8 -45.44 -0.97 -10.89
CA LEU A 8 -44.07 -1.08 -10.38
C LEU A 8 -43.91 0.06 -9.38
N LEU A 9 -44.13 -0.21 -8.11
CA LEU A 9 -43.64 0.62 -7.04
C LEU A 9 -43.62 -0.26 -5.80
N PHE A 10 -42.56 -1.03 -5.57
CA PHE A 10 -42.06 -1.33 -4.23
C PHE A 10 -40.79 -2.18 -4.35
N CYS A 11 -39.74 -1.69 -3.69
CA CYS A 11 -38.42 -2.29 -3.50
C CYS A 11 -37.39 -2.14 -4.64
N SER A 12 -37.27 -0.92 -5.17
CA SER A 12 -36.05 -0.40 -5.82
C SER A 12 -34.91 -0.12 -4.82
N VAL A 13 -34.69 -1.02 -3.86
CA VAL A 13 -33.60 -0.95 -2.87
C VAL A 13 -32.98 -2.33 -2.72
N TRP A 14 -32.70 -2.98 -3.85
CA TRP A 14 -31.44 -3.73 -3.92
C TRP A 14 -30.37 -2.69 -4.22
N TYR A 15 -29.95 -1.99 -3.17
CA TYR A 15 -28.59 -1.49 -3.12
C TYR A 15 -27.71 -2.72 -3.37
N CYS A 16 -27.21 -2.87 -4.59
CA CYS A 16 -25.91 -3.49 -4.78
C CYS A 16 -24.97 -2.66 -3.92
N THR A 17 -24.80 -3.08 -2.67
CA THR A 17 -23.69 -2.69 -1.85
C THR A 17 -22.48 -3.37 -2.49
N ASP A 18 -22.00 -2.81 -3.60
CA ASP A 18 -20.65 -3.04 -4.07
C ASP A 18 -19.71 -2.28 -3.13
N GLY A 19 -19.67 -2.76 -1.88
CA GLY A 19 -18.58 -2.55 -0.97
C GLY A 19 -17.36 -3.25 -1.55
N SER A 20 -16.77 -2.65 -2.58
CA SER A 20 -15.40 -2.93 -2.99
C SER A 20 -14.48 -2.34 -1.93
N GLY A 21 -14.47 -2.98 -0.76
CA GLY A 21 -13.33 -2.93 0.13
C GLY A 21 -12.17 -3.57 -0.62
N VAL A 22 -11.37 -2.74 -1.29
CA VAL A 22 -10.04 -3.14 -1.74
C VAL A 22 -9.25 -3.40 -0.46
N GLU A 23 -9.31 -4.63 0.04
CA GLU A 23 -8.39 -5.11 1.06
C GLU A 23 -7.02 -5.10 0.42
N ASN A 24 -6.25 -4.04 0.70
CA ASN A 24 -4.88 -3.89 0.29
C ASN A 24 -4.04 -4.87 1.09
N THR A 25 -4.14 -6.15 0.74
CA THR A 25 -3.27 -7.19 1.26
C THR A 25 -1.90 -6.93 0.66
N SER A 26 -1.12 -6.06 1.30
CA SER A 26 0.29 -5.93 1.01
C SER A 26 0.94 -7.27 1.38
N THR A 27 1.05 -8.18 0.43
CA THR A 27 1.71 -9.47 0.64
C THR A 27 3.15 -9.16 0.99
N ARG A 28 3.48 -9.17 2.29
CA ARG A 28 4.81 -8.86 2.78
C ARG A 28 5.74 -9.92 2.21
N LYS A 29 6.54 -9.54 1.21
CA LYS A 29 7.46 -10.46 0.55
C LYS A 29 8.40 -11.04 1.62
N LEU A 30 8.51 -12.38 1.63
CA LEU A 30 9.38 -13.11 2.56
C LEU A 30 10.79 -12.52 2.53
N ARG A 31 11.37 -12.34 3.71
CA ARG A 31 12.76 -11.89 3.86
C ARG A 31 13.68 -13.09 3.94
N ALA A 32 14.97 -12.87 3.70
CA ALA A 32 15.97 -13.94 3.72
C ALA A 32 16.05 -14.69 5.07
N ARG A 33 15.85 -13.98 6.20
CA ARG A 33 15.78 -14.59 7.55
C ARG A 33 14.56 -15.50 7.72
N ASP A 34 13.43 -15.18 7.09
CA ASP A 34 12.22 -16.02 7.12
C ASP A 34 12.41 -17.33 6.33
N LEU A 35 13.38 -17.35 5.40
CA LEU A 35 13.75 -18.52 4.60
C LEU A 35 14.86 -19.37 5.25
N GLY A 36 15.27 -19.07 6.49
CA GLY A 36 16.26 -19.85 7.23
C GLY A 36 17.72 -19.62 6.82
N ILE A 37 18.01 -18.53 6.09
CA ILE A 37 19.38 -18.16 5.75
C ILE A 37 20.08 -17.64 7.02
N PRO A 38 21.21 -18.24 7.44
CA PRO A 38 21.90 -17.82 8.64
C PRO A 38 22.58 -16.46 8.41
N PHE A 39 22.30 -15.51 9.29
CA PHE A 39 22.96 -14.21 9.34
C PHE A 39 23.37 -13.92 10.77
N ASP A 40 24.51 -13.27 10.94
CA ASP A 40 24.99 -12.87 12.25
C ASP A 40 24.12 -11.76 12.87
N GLY A 41 24.10 -11.73 14.20
CA GLY A 41 23.44 -10.71 15.02
C GLY A 41 21.91 -10.83 15.13
N THR A 42 21.37 -10.12 16.13
CA THR A 42 19.93 -9.99 16.37
C THR A 42 19.41 -8.73 15.67
N PRO A 43 18.46 -8.83 14.73
CA PRO A 43 17.90 -7.65 14.06
C PRO A 43 16.99 -6.84 14.98
N GLY A 44 16.74 -5.59 14.61
CA GLY A 44 15.69 -4.76 15.21
C GLY A 44 14.28 -5.27 14.92
N LYS A 45 13.27 -4.58 15.44
CA LYS A 45 11.86 -4.98 15.37
C LYS A 45 11.37 -5.14 13.94
N TYR A 46 11.73 -4.22 13.06
CA TYR A 46 11.34 -4.23 11.66
C TYR A 46 12.40 -4.84 10.75
N ASN A 47 13.60 -5.12 11.29
CA ASN A 47 14.76 -5.56 10.52
C ASN A 47 15.00 -4.62 9.33
N ALA A 48 14.90 -3.32 9.60
CA ALA A 48 14.95 -2.24 8.63
C ALA A 48 15.69 -1.04 9.23
N ILE A 49 16.21 -0.15 8.38
CA ILE A 49 16.91 1.06 8.83
C ILE A 49 16.02 2.03 9.61
N THR A 50 14.69 1.93 9.48
CA THR A 50 13.72 2.71 10.26
C THR A 50 13.60 2.24 11.71
N ASP A 51 14.28 1.16 12.10
CA ASP A 51 14.44 0.79 13.52
C ASP A 51 15.24 1.83 14.32
N VAL A 52 15.94 2.75 13.65
CA VAL A 52 16.62 3.89 14.28
C VAL A 52 15.66 5.07 14.39
N ASP A 53 15.51 5.59 15.60
CA ASP A 53 14.58 6.70 15.89
C ASP A 53 14.76 7.89 14.94
N ASN A 54 13.64 8.38 14.42
CA ASN A 54 13.52 9.50 13.49
C ASN A 54 14.09 9.24 12.09
N VAL A 55 14.56 8.03 11.75
CA VAL A 55 14.94 7.71 10.37
C VAL A 55 13.68 7.39 9.56
N GLN A 56 13.50 8.09 8.44
CA GLN A 56 12.42 7.81 7.50
C GLN A 56 12.99 7.47 6.13
N VAL A 57 12.37 6.50 5.46
CA VAL A 57 12.81 6.05 4.13
C VAL A 57 11.64 6.11 3.18
N GLY A 58 11.84 6.69 2.01
CA GLY A 58 10.83 6.69 0.96
C GLY A 58 11.42 6.33 -0.39
N PHE A 59 10.59 5.75 -1.25
CA PHE A 59 11.01 5.37 -2.58
C PHE A 59 9.91 5.60 -3.60
N ARG A 60 10.32 5.88 -4.82
CA ARG A 60 9.44 5.94 -5.97
C ARG A 60 10.07 5.10 -7.07
N THR A 61 9.34 4.09 -7.51
CA THR A 61 9.72 3.29 -8.68
C THR A 61 8.79 3.66 -9.83
N ILE A 62 9.38 3.85 -11.01
CA ILE A 62 8.69 4.08 -12.27
C ILE A 62 8.91 2.83 -13.11
N ILE A 63 7.80 2.16 -13.43
CA ILE A 63 7.76 1.00 -14.33
C ILE A 63 6.78 1.34 -15.45
N GLU A 64 7.30 1.59 -16.65
CA GLU A 64 6.51 2.01 -17.81
C GLU A 64 6.96 1.25 -19.06
N GLY A 65 5.98 0.69 -19.78
CA GLY A 65 6.22 -0.15 -20.94
C GLY A 65 7.16 -1.33 -20.63
N ASP A 66 7.94 -1.72 -21.64
CA ASP A 66 8.82 -2.88 -21.53
C ASP A 66 10.25 -2.54 -21.08
N SER A 67 10.63 -1.26 -21.09
CA SER A 67 12.02 -0.82 -20.94
C SER A 67 12.28 0.12 -19.77
N ILE A 68 11.30 0.88 -19.29
CA ILE A 68 11.52 1.84 -18.21
C ILE A 68 11.32 1.13 -16.87
N ARG A 69 12.43 0.91 -16.15
CA ARG A 69 12.45 0.36 -14.79
C ARG A 69 13.45 1.15 -13.97
N THR A 70 13.05 2.35 -13.55
CA THR A 70 13.90 3.27 -12.79
C THR A 70 13.25 3.64 -11.47
N GLY A 71 13.98 4.34 -10.62
CA GLY A 71 13.43 4.84 -9.37
C GLY A 71 14.43 5.65 -8.58
N VAL A 72 13.93 6.24 -7.51
CA VAL A 72 14.71 7.01 -6.54
C VAL A 72 14.33 6.51 -5.16
N THR A 73 15.33 6.43 -4.27
CA THR A 73 15.13 6.18 -2.85
C THR A 73 15.74 7.35 -2.08
N ALA A 74 14.96 7.95 -1.19
CA ALA A 74 15.36 9.04 -0.33
C ALA A 74 15.33 8.58 1.13
N ILE A 75 16.32 9.03 1.90
CA ILE A 75 16.45 8.72 3.32
C ILE A 75 16.56 10.05 4.07
N PHE A 76 15.73 10.23 5.08
CA PHE A 76 15.79 11.36 6.00
C PHE A 76 16.35 10.90 7.35
N PRO A 77 17.61 11.24 7.70
CA PRO A 77 18.24 10.77 8.93
C PRO A 77 17.65 11.35 10.22
N ARG A 78 16.92 12.47 10.11
CA ARG A 78 16.34 13.23 11.25
C ARG A 78 14.83 13.43 11.09
N GLY A 79 14.21 12.68 10.20
CA GLY A 79 12.82 12.86 9.78
C GLY A 79 12.68 13.99 8.76
N SER A 80 11.52 14.06 8.12
CA SER A 80 11.18 15.14 7.22
C SER A 80 10.44 16.26 7.94
N ASN A 81 10.77 17.51 7.61
CA ASN A 81 9.96 18.69 7.99
C ASN A 81 8.81 18.94 7.00
N ILE A 82 8.51 17.96 6.15
CA ILE A 82 7.47 18.04 5.12
C ILE A 82 6.13 17.72 5.78
N PRO A 83 5.06 18.49 5.53
CA PRO A 83 3.74 18.21 6.08
C PRO A 83 3.23 16.84 5.62
N ALA A 84 2.56 16.12 6.53
CA ALA A 84 2.06 14.75 6.29
C ALA A 84 1.14 14.64 5.05
N THR A 85 0.47 15.73 4.67
CA THR A 85 -0.39 15.81 3.49
C THR A 85 0.35 15.59 2.16
N GLU A 86 1.65 15.87 2.12
CA GLU A 86 2.51 15.67 0.94
C GLU A 86 3.44 14.45 1.09
N GLN A 87 3.40 13.78 2.24
CA GLN A 87 4.30 12.69 2.59
C GLN A 87 3.84 11.34 2.01
N ARG A 88 3.61 11.33 0.70
CA ARG A 88 3.26 10.12 -0.04
C ARG A 88 4.57 9.46 -0.42
N CYS A 89 4.77 8.21 0.01
CA CYS A 89 5.89 7.31 -0.28
C CYS A 89 7.00 7.18 0.79
N PHE A 90 6.88 7.75 1.99
CA PHE A 90 7.83 7.52 3.08
C PHE A 90 7.26 6.55 4.14
N ALA A 91 8.09 5.63 4.62
CA ALA A 91 7.84 4.70 5.71
C ALA A 91 8.52 5.18 7.00
N ASN A 92 7.87 4.91 8.13
CA ASN A 92 8.37 5.05 9.50
C ASN A 92 8.16 3.70 10.19
#